data_AF-A0A0B3AEN5-F1
#
_entry.id   AF-A0A0B3AEN5-F1
#
_cell.length_a   1.000
_cell.length_b   1.000
_cell.length_c   1.000
_cell.angle_alpha   90.00
_cell.angle_beta   90.00
_cell.angle_gamma   90.00
#
_symmetry.space_group_name_H-M   'P 1'
#
loop_
_entity.id
_entity.type
_entity.pdbx_description
1 polymer ?
#
loop_
_entity_poly.entity_id
_entity_poly.type
_entity_poly.pdbx_seq_one_letter_code
_entity_poly.pdbx_strand_id
1 'polypeptide(L)'
;MKKPYIKKRGQIGNLKIWVVNGNYIRNNLDVEFTNCGEHYVFPFIPKDELWLDEEFGTKDEKHYIDYLLTEYSLMSKGVSYDNALIKADLIQKREIQKEKGFKQLKKLKEKENYKLIEKIHKKLLKTYSDHLKVWIIDGKIVREIYFIDFVEGGHDKVYSFVPKNEIWIDDDISQKERKLILLHEAHERYLMSKGFTYRDAHASSSRIEHKYRTNKIGLDEALKKEILNNDKLIKKETEVGYLHY
;
A
#
# COMPACT_ATOMS: atom_id res chain seq x y z
N MET A 1 4.15 25.55 15.00
CA MET A 1 2.78 25.12 14.63
C MET A 1 2.34 24.04 15.60
N LYS A 2 1.04 23.97 15.93
CA LYS A 2 0.51 22.89 16.78
C LYS A 2 0.48 21.59 15.96
N LYS A 3 0.73 20.43 16.58
CA LYS A 3 0.48 19.13 15.94
C LYS A 3 -0.98 19.05 15.45
N PRO A 4 -1.27 18.38 14.32
CA PRO A 4 -0.36 17.55 13.51
C PRO A 4 0.40 18.29 12.40
N TYR A 5 0.27 19.62 12.30
CA TYR A 5 0.80 20.37 11.17
C TYR A 5 2.32 20.51 11.17
N ILE A 6 2.94 20.29 10.01
CA ILE A 6 4.38 20.48 9.78
C ILE A 6 4.63 21.72 8.95
N LYS A 7 4.07 21.79 7.73
CA LYS A 7 4.21 22.95 6.85
C LYS A 7 3.02 23.12 5.91
N LYS A 8 2.71 24.37 5.56
CA LYS A 8 1.75 24.66 4.49
C LYS A 8 2.44 24.38 3.15
N ARG A 9 1.84 23.55 2.32
CA ARG A 9 2.37 23.21 1.00
C ARG A 9 1.89 24.16 -0.08
N GLY A 10 0.61 24.52 -0.01
CA GLY A 10 -0.01 25.39 -1.01
C GLY A 10 -1.47 25.65 -0.69
N GLN A 11 -2.18 26.15 -1.69
CA GLN A 11 -3.60 26.43 -1.62
C GLN A 11 -4.19 26.38 -3.03
N ILE A 12 -5.37 25.77 -3.16
CA ILE A 12 -6.13 25.71 -4.41
C ILE A 12 -7.54 26.21 -4.11
N GLY A 13 -7.89 27.37 -4.65
CA GLY A 13 -9.10 28.08 -4.24
C GLY A 13 -9.10 28.35 -2.73
N ASN A 14 -10.11 27.82 -2.03
CA ASN A 14 -10.24 27.94 -0.58
C ASN A 14 -9.61 26.78 0.20
N LEU A 15 -9.15 25.72 -0.49
CA LEU A 15 -8.58 24.54 0.16
C LEU A 15 -7.09 24.74 0.41
N LYS A 16 -6.68 24.73 1.67
CA LYS A 16 -5.27 24.75 2.09
C LYS A 16 -4.71 23.34 2.05
N ILE A 17 -3.52 23.20 1.47
CA ILE A 17 -2.81 21.93 1.41
C ILE A 17 -1.73 21.94 2.48
N TRP A 18 -1.79 20.98 3.38
CA TRP A 18 -0.86 20.85 4.50
C TRP A 18 -0.08 19.55 4.41
N VAL A 19 1.22 19.63 4.69
CA VAL A 19 1.98 18.44 5.07
C VAL A 19 1.85 18.27 6.58
N VAL A 20 1.45 17.08 7.01
CA VAL A 20 1.15 16.74 8.41
C VAL A 20 1.97 15.53 8.87
N ASN A 21 2.13 15.40 10.18
CA ASN A 21 2.81 14.25 10.78
C ASN A 21 1.84 13.06 10.83
N GLY A 22 1.84 12.22 9.79
CA GLY A 22 0.92 11.09 9.71
C GLY A 22 1.13 10.07 10.82
N ASN A 23 2.35 9.87 11.29
CA ASN A 23 2.61 9.01 12.45
C ASN A 23 1.88 9.50 13.71
N TYR A 24 1.79 10.81 13.95
CA TYR A 24 1.00 11.35 15.06
C TYR A 24 -0.49 11.09 14.83
N ILE A 25 -0.99 11.30 13.61
CA ILE A 25 -2.41 11.07 13.29
C ILE A 25 -2.77 9.60 13.51
N ARG A 26 -1.99 8.65 12.95
CA ARG A 26 -2.19 7.20 13.14
C ARG A 26 -2.18 6.75 14.59
N ASN A 27 -1.35 7.38 15.42
CA ASN A 27 -1.22 7.01 16.82
C ASN A 27 -2.24 7.70 17.76
N ASN A 28 -2.91 8.78 17.33
CA ASN A 28 -3.71 9.61 18.24
C ASN A 28 -5.12 9.95 17.74
N LEU A 29 -5.36 9.88 16.44
CA LEU A 29 -6.62 10.29 15.81
C LEU A 29 -7.26 9.12 15.07
N ASP A 30 -6.55 8.55 14.09
CA ASP A 30 -7.09 7.49 13.25
C ASP A 30 -5.97 6.69 12.58
N VAL A 31 -5.93 5.38 12.85
CA VAL A 31 -4.90 4.45 12.36
C VAL A 31 -4.94 4.27 10.84
N GLU A 32 -6.09 4.51 10.20
CA GLU A 32 -6.30 4.36 8.76
C GLU A 32 -5.77 5.56 7.95
N PHE A 33 -5.30 6.62 8.61
CA PHE A 33 -4.67 7.75 7.91
C PHE A 33 -3.30 7.34 7.37
N THR A 34 -3.22 6.90 6.11
CA THR A 34 -1.99 6.42 5.48
C THR A 34 -1.25 7.56 4.76
N ASN A 35 -1.60 7.86 3.51
CA ASN A 35 -0.81 8.73 2.62
C ASN A 35 -1.34 10.17 2.59
N CYS A 36 -2.65 10.33 2.60
CA CYS A 36 -3.33 11.62 2.56
C CYS A 36 -4.78 11.50 3.05
N GLY A 37 -5.44 12.63 3.27
CA GLY A 37 -6.86 12.65 3.63
C GLY A 37 -7.50 14.03 3.56
N GLU A 38 -8.82 14.05 3.56
CA GLU A 38 -9.65 15.24 3.57
C GLU A 38 -10.83 15.10 4.56
N HIS A 39 -11.63 16.16 4.74
CA HIS A 39 -12.66 16.27 5.77
C HIS A 39 -13.80 15.23 5.70
N TYR A 40 -14.29 14.90 4.50
CA TYR A 40 -15.44 14.00 4.36
C TYR A 40 -15.09 12.53 4.65
N VAL A 41 -13.84 12.13 4.41
CA VAL A 41 -13.29 10.83 4.84
C VAL A 41 -12.86 10.87 6.29
N PHE A 42 -12.15 11.92 6.70
CA PHE A 42 -11.62 12.09 8.04
C PHE A 42 -12.18 13.36 8.69
N PRO A 43 -13.30 13.27 9.45
CA PRO A 43 -13.99 14.45 9.99
C PRO A 43 -13.17 15.31 10.95
N PHE A 44 -12.05 14.79 11.47
CA PHE A 44 -11.10 15.56 12.28
C PHE A 44 -10.24 16.54 11.45
N ILE A 45 -10.18 16.36 10.12
CA ILE A 45 -9.52 17.29 9.20
C ILE A 45 -10.44 18.49 8.99
N PRO A 46 -9.99 19.74 9.09
CA PRO A 46 -10.84 20.90 8.83
C PRO A 46 -11.41 20.92 7.40
N LYS A 47 -12.64 21.43 7.25
CA LYS A 47 -13.37 21.50 5.96
C LYS A 47 -12.63 22.22 4.85
N ASP A 48 -11.72 23.12 5.18
CA ASP A 48 -10.96 23.93 4.23
C ASP A 48 -9.53 23.42 4.04
N GLU A 49 -9.27 22.13 4.35
CA GLU A 49 -7.93 21.55 4.34
C GLU A 49 -7.85 20.18 3.66
N LEU A 50 -6.74 19.98 2.95
CA LEU A 50 -6.28 18.69 2.42
C LEU A 50 -4.95 18.37 3.08
N TRP A 51 -4.80 17.16 3.61
CA TRP A 51 -3.61 16.76 4.37
C TRP A 51 -2.83 15.68 3.61
N LEU A 52 -1.52 15.88 3.50
CA LEU A 52 -0.55 14.93 2.97
C LEU A 52 0.36 14.45 4.10
N ASP A 53 0.53 13.14 4.27
CA ASP A 53 1.53 12.63 5.21
C ASP A 53 2.93 13.05 4.75
N GLU A 54 3.75 13.55 5.68
CA GLU A 54 5.16 13.82 5.42
C GLU A 54 5.93 12.61 4.90
N GLU A 55 5.60 11.40 5.39
CA GLU A 55 6.35 10.19 5.06
C GLU A 55 6.00 9.65 3.67
N PHE A 56 4.75 9.79 3.22
CA PHE A 56 4.24 9.10 2.03
C PHE A 56 3.62 10.04 0.99
N GLY A 57 2.88 11.07 1.41
CA GLY A 57 2.12 11.95 0.51
C GLY A 57 2.95 12.93 -0.32
N THR A 58 4.27 12.99 -0.11
CA THR A 58 5.15 13.97 -0.79
C THR A 58 5.90 13.42 -2.01
N LYS A 59 5.95 12.10 -2.21
CA LYS A 59 6.66 11.47 -3.34
C LYS A 59 5.86 11.49 -4.64
N ASP A 60 4.55 11.28 -4.56
CA ASP A 60 3.59 11.45 -5.67
C ASP A 60 2.56 12.54 -5.36
N GLU A 61 3.06 13.68 -4.89
CA GLU A 61 2.22 14.75 -4.32
C GLU A 61 1.12 15.23 -5.27
N LYS A 62 1.44 15.40 -6.55
CA LYS A 62 0.47 15.86 -7.55
C LYS A 62 -0.69 14.86 -7.65
N HIS A 63 -0.39 13.57 -7.68
CA HIS A 63 -1.39 12.52 -7.75
C HIS A 63 -2.32 12.56 -6.53
N TYR A 64 -1.76 12.66 -5.32
CA TYR A 64 -2.56 12.72 -4.09
C TYR A 64 -3.40 13.99 -4.00
N ILE A 65 -2.85 15.15 -4.40
CA ILE A 65 -3.63 16.39 -4.43
C ILE A 65 -4.79 16.29 -5.44
N ASP A 66 -4.52 15.79 -6.65
CA ASP A 66 -5.56 15.63 -7.69
C ASP A 66 -6.66 14.66 -7.23
N TYR A 67 -6.29 13.58 -6.53
CA TYR A 67 -7.20 12.63 -5.90
C TYR A 67 -8.09 13.30 -4.85
N LEU A 68 -7.48 13.94 -3.84
CA LEU A 68 -8.20 14.60 -2.74
C LEU A 68 -9.14 15.70 -3.23
N LEU A 69 -8.72 16.48 -4.23
CA LEU A 69 -9.59 17.51 -4.84
C LEU A 69 -10.81 16.90 -5.50
N THR A 70 -10.63 15.76 -6.18
CA THR A 70 -11.72 15.06 -6.87
C THR A 70 -12.69 14.47 -5.87
N GLU A 71 -12.18 13.76 -4.86
CA GLU A 71 -12.96 13.21 -3.76
C GLU A 71 -13.74 14.30 -3.01
N TYR A 72 -13.05 15.35 -2.53
CA TYR A 72 -13.66 16.48 -1.86
C TYR A 72 -14.76 17.14 -2.70
N SER A 73 -14.51 17.37 -4.00
CA SER A 73 -15.51 17.99 -4.89
C SER A 73 -16.75 17.11 -5.09
N LEU A 74 -16.61 15.78 -5.08
CA LEU A 74 -17.73 14.86 -5.25
C LEU A 74 -18.52 14.74 -3.94
N MET A 75 -17.83 14.57 -2.82
CA MET A 75 -18.47 14.41 -1.51
C MET A 75 -19.14 15.69 -1.02
N SER A 76 -18.57 16.87 -1.30
CA SER A 76 -19.23 18.16 -1.04
C SER A 76 -20.54 18.38 -1.81
N LYS A 77 -20.77 17.61 -2.89
CA LYS A 77 -22.02 17.61 -3.67
C LYS A 77 -22.99 16.50 -3.24
N GLY A 78 -22.72 15.83 -2.12
CA GLY A 78 -23.57 14.77 -1.58
C GLY A 78 -23.40 13.40 -2.26
N VAL A 79 -22.34 13.21 -3.06
CA VAL A 79 -21.98 11.87 -3.56
C VAL A 79 -21.47 11.05 -2.37
N SER A 80 -21.98 9.83 -2.19
CA SER A 80 -21.50 8.93 -1.14
C SER A 80 -20.02 8.61 -1.33
N TYR A 81 -19.32 8.31 -0.24
CA TYR A 81 -17.90 7.96 -0.24
C TYR A 81 -17.56 6.89 -1.29
N ASP A 82 -18.25 5.75 -1.28
CA ASP A 82 -18.02 4.66 -2.24
C ASP A 82 -18.14 5.11 -3.70
N ASN A 83 -19.11 5.98 -4.01
CA ASN A 83 -19.31 6.50 -5.36
C ASN A 83 -18.31 7.60 -5.72
N ALA A 84 -17.84 8.37 -4.73
CA ALA A 84 -16.81 9.39 -4.91
C ALA A 84 -15.47 8.73 -5.24
N LEU A 85 -15.13 7.65 -4.51
CA LEU A 85 -13.94 6.83 -4.72
C LEU A 85 -13.94 6.21 -6.12
N ILE A 86 -15.01 5.51 -6.52
CA ILE A 86 -15.14 4.93 -7.87
C ILE A 86 -14.96 6.00 -8.97
N LYS A 87 -15.53 7.19 -8.78
CA LYS A 87 -15.43 8.27 -9.77
C LYS A 87 -14.03 8.89 -9.81
N ALA A 88 -13.38 9.07 -8.65
CA ALA A 88 -12.01 9.54 -8.57
C ALA A 88 -11.07 8.57 -9.29
N ASP A 89 -11.21 7.27 -9.06
CA ASP A 89 -10.43 6.23 -9.74
C ASP A 89 -10.64 6.26 -11.26
N LEU A 90 -11.89 6.45 -11.71
CA LEU A 90 -12.19 6.54 -13.15
C LEU A 90 -11.53 7.76 -13.80
N ILE A 91 -11.53 8.91 -13.12
CA ILE A 91 -10.86 10.12 -13.62
C ILE A 91 -9.36 9.91 -13.64
N GLN A 92 -8.79 9.37 -12.57
CA GLN A 92 -7.37 9.12 -12.44
C GLN A 92 -6.87 8.11 -13.48
N LYS A 93 -7.61 7.00 -13.69
CA LYS A 93 -7.35 6.03 -14.76
C LYS A 93 -7.36 6.70 -16.14
N ARG A 94 -8.28 7.62 -16.41
CA ARG A 94 -8.35 8.34 -17.69
C ARG A 94 -7.13 9.24 -17.91
N GLU A 95 -6.68 9.94 -16.89
CA GLU A 95 -5.50 10.80 -17.01
C GLU A 95 -4.22 9.97 -17.20
N ILE A 96 -4.03 8.90 -16.41
CA ILE A 96 -2.91 7.96 -16.57
C ILE A 96 -2.89 7.38 -17.99
N GLN A 97 -4.05 7.00 -18.54
CA GLN A 97 -4.14 6.42 -19.88
C GLN A 97 -3.69 7.35 -21.02
N LYS A 98 -3.70 8.68 -20.79
CA LYS A 98 -3.21 9.66 -21.76
C LYS A 98 -1.68 9.72 -21.78
N GLU A 99 -1.02 9.32 -20.70
CA GLU A 99 0.43 9.39 -20.60
C GLU A 99 1.12 8.43 -21.58
N LYS A 100 2.18 8.93 -22.24
CA LYS A 100 2.98 8.11 -23.17
C LYS A 100 3.63 6.93 -22.45
N GLY A 101 4.01 7.11 -21.18
CA GLY A 101 4.58 6.07 -20.33
C GLY A 101 3.62 4.90 -20.13
N PHE A 102 2.36 5.19 -19.79
CA PHE A 102 1.33 4.17 -19.61
C PHE A 102 1.15 3.28 -20.85
N LYS A 103 1.06 3.86 -22.04
CA LYS A 103 0.88 3.08 -23.29
C LYS A 103 2.04 2.10 -23.54
N GLN A 104 3.27 2.49 -23.20
CA GLN A 104 4.44 1.63 -23.33
C GLN A 104 4.41 0.49 -22.30
N LEU A 105 4.12 0.82 -21.04
CA LEU A 105 4.01 -0.16 -19.96
C LEU A 105 2.87 -1.16 -20.21
N LYS A 106 1.71 -0.70 -20.70
CA LYS A 106 0.59 -1.56 -21.09
C LYS A 106 0.97 -2.52 -22.20
N LYS A 107 1.65 -2.04 -23.26
CA LYS A 107 2.15 -2.90 -24.34
C LYS A 107 3.19 -3.91 -23.83
N LEU A 108 4.04 -3.51 -22.88
CA LEU A 108 5.03 -4.40 -22.26
C LEU A 108 4.33 -5.49 -21.42
N LYS A 109 3.31 -5.14 -20.63
CA LYS A 109 2.47 -6.09 -19.90
C LYS A 109 1.89 -7.16 -20.82
N GLU A 110 1.31 -6.73 -21.94
CA GLU A 110 0.62 -7.62 -22.89
C GLU A 110 1.59 -8.56 -23.63
N LYS A 111 2.80 -8.09 -23.95
CA LYS A 111 3.76 -8.87 -24.77
C LYS A 111 4.78 -9.64 -23.95
N GLU A 112 5.29 -9.04 -22.88
CA GLU A 112 6.45 -9.49 -22.13
C GLU A 112 6.28 -9.16 -20.64
N ASN A 113 5.20 -9.66 -20.03
CA ASN A 113 4.86 -9.36 -18.64
C ASN A 113 6.03 -9.60 -17.68
N TYR A 114 6.87 -10.63 -17.91
CA TYR A 114 8.05 -10.89 -17.09
C TYR A 114 9.03 -9.70 -17.05
N LYS A 115 9.28 -9.02 -18.18
CA LYS A 115 10.12 -7.80 -18.22
C LYS A 115 9.49 -6.64 -17.47
N LEU A 116 8.15 -6.55 -17.47
CA LEU A 116 7.46 -5.55 -16.66
C LEU A 116 7.63 -5.84 -15.17
N ILE A 117 7.51 -7.10 -14.75
CA ILE A 117 7.76 -7.53 -13.37
C ILE A 117 9.20 -7.21 -12.96
N GLU A 118 10.20 -7.52 -13.79
CA GLU A 118 11.61 -7.15 -13.53
C GLU A 118 11.78 -5.64 -13.37
N LYS A 119 11.04 -4.83 -14.13
CA LYS A 119 11.05 -3.37 -14.01
C LYS A 119 10.39 -2.88 -12.72
N ILE A 120 9.38 -3.60 -12.23
CA ILE A 120 8.69 -3.30 -10.97
C ILE A 120 9.58 -3.64 -9.77
N HIS A 121 10.34 -4.73 -9.84
CA HIS A 121 11.26 -5.15 -8.78
C HIS A 121 12.44 -4.19 -8.62
N LYS A 122 12.39 -3.28 -7.62
CA LYS A 122 13.47 -2.32 -7.37
C LYS A 122 14.59 -2.89 -6.51
N LYS A 123 14.24 -3.58 -5.42
CA LYS A 123 15.24 -4.11 -4.46
C LYS A 123 14.73 -5.33 -3.72
N LEU A 124 15.48 -6.43 -3.79
CA LEU A 124 15.24 -7.62 -2.98
C LEU A 124 15.71 -7.37 -1.54
N LEU A 125 14.83 -7.57 -0.56
CA LEU A 125 15.17 -7.56 0.86
C LEU A 125 15.74 -8.92 1.27
N LYS A 126 17.04 -9.11 0.98
CA LYS A 126 17.75 -10.38 1.19
C LYS A 126 17.61 -10.95 2.61
N THR A 127 17.53 -10.09 3.63
CA THR A 127 17.36 -10.50 5.04
C THR A 127 16.06 -11.25 5.30
N TYR A 128 15.03 -11.02 4.49
CA TYR A 128 13.70 -11.63 4.61
C TYR A 128 13.37 -12.54 3.43
N SER A 129 14.37 -12.91 2.62
CA SER A 129 14.15 -13.65 1.38
C SER A 129 14.94 -14.96 1.35
N ASP A 130 14.22 -16.07 1.25
CA ASP A 130 14.75 -17.39 0.93
C ASP A 130 13.85 -18.07 -0.12
N HIS A 131 12.93 -18.96 0.28
CA HIS A 131 11.95 -19.54 -0.63
C HIS A 131 10.81 -18.55 -0.94
N LEU A 132 10.43 -17.75 0.06
CA LEU A 132 9.66 -16.53 -0.08
C LEU A 132 10.60 -15.39 -0.52
N LYS A 133 10.21 -14.59 -1.52
CA LYS A 133 10.95 -13.38 -1.92
C LYS A 133 10.22 -12.13 -1.46
N VAL A 134 10.94 -11.20 -0.85
CA VAL A 134 10.38 -9.91 -0.41
C VAL A 134 11.02 -8.79 -1.20
N TRP A 135 10.21 -8.07 -1.98
CA TRP A 135 10.65 -7.00 -2.87
C TRP A 135 10.17 -5.64 -2.39
N ILE A 136 11.06 -4.66 -2.40
CA ILE A 136 10.67 -3.27 -2.57
C ILE A 136 10.41 -3.08 -4.06
N ILE A 137 9.25 -2.54 -4.41
CA ILE A 137 8.78 -2.41 -5.78
C ILE A 137 8.54 -0.96 -6.19
N ASP A 138 8.37 -0.70 -7.49
CA ASP A 138 7.86 0.56 -8.01
C ASP A 138 6.33 0.61 -7.87
N GLY A 139 5.84 1.21 -6.79
CA GLY A 139 4.40 1.27 -6.49
C GLY A 139 3.61 2.02 -7.54
N LYS A 140 4.21 3.05 -8.16
CA LYS A 140 3.59 3.84 -9.23
C LYS A 140 3.26 2.98 -10.45
N ILE A 141 4.20 2.16 -10.91
CA ILE A 141 3.94 1.24 -12.04
C ILE A 141 2.81 0.27 -11.69
N VAL A 142 2.76 -0.24 -10.45
CA VAL A 142 1.68 -1.14 -10.02
C VAL A 142 0.32 -0.44 -10.06
N ARG A 143 0.22 0.78 -9.52
CA ARG A 143 -1.01 1.58 -9.53
C ARG A 143 -1.49 1.92 -10.93
N GLU A 144 -0.55 2.28 -11.81
CA GLU A 144 -0.87 2.61 -13.18
C GLU A 144 -1.36 1.39 -13.98
N ILE A 145 -0.76 0.21 -13.78
CA ILE A 145 -0.91 -0.93 -14.71
C ILE A 145 -1.78 -2.07 -14.19
N TYR A 146 -1.85 -2.26 -12.87
CA TYR A 146 -2.53 -3.40 -12.27
C TYR A 146 -3.69 -2.96 -11.39
N PHE A 147 -3.41 -2.16 -10.36
CA PHE A 147 -4.39 -1.86 -9.34
C PHE A 147 -4.14 -0.50 -8.71
N ILE A 148 -4.99 0.46 -9.04
CA ILE A 148 -4.81 1.87 -8.67
C ILE A 148 -4.81 2.11 -7.16
N ASP A 149 -5.51 1.26 -6.42
CA ASP A 149 -5.59 1.29 -4.95
C ASP A 149 -4.52 0.41 -4.30
N PHE A 150 -3.44 0.05 -5.02
CA PHE A 150 -2.30 -0.62 -4.42
C PHE A 150 -1.55 0.39 -3.52
N VAL A 151 -1.69 0.19 -2.21
CA VAL A 151 -1.05 0.99 -1.16
C VAL A 151 -0.30 0.05 -0.22
N GLU A 152 0.84 0.51 0.27
CA GLU A 152 1.70 -0.17 1.26
C GLU A 152 2.36 -1.47 0.79
N GLY A 153 1.59 -2.52 0.52
CA GLY A 153 2.11 -3.84 0.20
C GLY A 153 1.03 -4.83 -0.27
N GLY A 154 1.47 -6.04 -0.59
CA GLY A 154 0.59 -7.11 -1.03
C GLY A 154 1.35 -8.37 -1.41
N HIS A 155 0.62 -9.48 -1.62
CA HIS A 155 1.23 -10.77 -1.94
C HIS A 155 0.41 -11.63 -2.90
N ASP A 156 1.05 -12.69 -3.43
CA ASP A 156 0.52 -13.64 -4.43
C ASP A 156 -0.83 -14.30 -4.08
N LYS A 157 -1.14 -14.45 -2.79
CA LYS A 157 -2.44 -15.02 -2.35
C LYS A 157 -3.62 -14.04 -2.45
N VAL A 158 -3.37 -12.74 -2.54
CA VAL A 158 -4.42 -11.71 -2.68
C VAL A 158 -4.45 -11.19 -4.10
N TYR A 159 -3.28 -10.90 -4.66
CA TYR A 159 -3.15 -10.28 -5.97
C TYR A 159 -2.58 -11.27 -6.99
N SER A 160 -3.40 -11.63 -7.97
CA SER A 160 -3.01 -12.56 -9.04
C SER A 160 -1.88 -12.05 -9.96
N PHE A 161 -1.60 -10.75 -9.92
CA PHE A 161 -0.50 -10.14 -10.67
C PHE A 161 0.84 -10.18 -9.94
N VAL A 162 0.85 -10.48 -8.63
CA VAL A 162 2.07 -10.70 -7.87
C VAL A 162 2.56 -12.12 -8.14
N PRO A 163 3.83 -12.30 -8.56
CA PRO A 163 4.38 -13.63 -8.82
C PRO A 163 4.28 -14.55 -7.59
N LYS A 164 4.12 -15.86 -7.83
CA LYS A 164 4.03 -16.86 -6.75
C LYS A 164 5.23 -16.76 -5.82
N ASN A 165 4.98 -16.86 -4.52
CA ASN A 165 5.98 -16.79 -3.45
C ASN A 165 6.67 -15.43 -3.32
N GLU A 166 5.97 -14.35 -3.67
CA GLU A 166 6.45 -12.99 -3.42
C GLU A 166 5.54 -12.20 -2.48
N ILE A 167 6.19 -11.35 -1.68
CA ILE A 167 5.58 -10.20 -0.99
C ILE A 167 6.19 -8.94 -1.59
N TRP A 168 5.33 -8.00 -1.97
CA TRP A 168 5.70 -6.69 -2.49
C TRP A 168 5.43 -5.64 -1.42
N ILE A 169 6.37 -4.71 -1.28
CA ILE A 169 6.27 -3.55 -0.41
C ILE A 169 6.54 -2.32 -1.27
N ASP A 170 5.64 -1.35 -1.20
CA ASP A 170 5.72 -0.10 -1.93
C ASP A 170 6.99 0.70 -1.53
N ASP A 171 7.70 1.25 -2.51
CA ASP A 171 8.90 2.06 -2.29
C ASP A 171 8.60 3.42 -1.64
N ASP A 172 7.35 3.84 -1.67
CA ASP A 172 6.91 5.03 -0.95
C ASP A 172 7.00 4.84 0.57
N ILE A 173 6.98 3.61 1.07
CA ILE A 173 6.97 3.31 2.51
C ILE A 173 8.33 3.58 3.19
N SER A 174 8.31 4.20 4.38
CA SER A 174 9.49 4.48 5.20
C SER A 174 10.06 3.21 5.84
N GLN A 175 11.38 3.15 6.08
CA GLN A 175 12.01 1.93 6.61
C GLN A 175 11.44 1.46 7.95
N LYS A 176 10.92 2.38 8.77
CA LYS A 176 10.34 2.06 10.09
C LYS A 176 8.99 1.35 9.94
N GLU A 177 8.16 1.82 9.00
CA GLU A 177 6.84 1.27 8.73
C GLU A 177 6.91 -0.04 7.93
N ARG A 178 7.92 -0.20 7.05
CA ARG A 178 8.13 -1.42 6.27
C ARG A 178 8.12 -2.70 7.09
N LYS A 179 8.67 -2.69 8.31
CA LYS A 179 8.69 -3.90 9.15
C LYS A 179 7.29 -4.29 9.68
N LEU A 180 6.46 -3.29 9.97
CA LEU A 180 5.08 -3.51 10.42
C LEU A 180 4.22 -4.03 9.27
N ILE A 181 4.28 -3.36 8.13
CA ILE A 181 3.59 -3.80 6.90
C ILE A 181 4.06 -5.19 6.49
N LEU A 182 5.37 -5.43 6.46
CA LEU A 182 5.88 -6.76 6.11
C LEU A 182 5.44 -7.85 7.11
N LEU A 183 5.30 -7.54 8.39
CA LEU A 183 4.75 -8.48 9.37
C LEU A 183 3.28 -8.79 9.05
N HIS A 184 2.49 -7.77 8.74
CA HIS A 184 1.09 -7.91 8.33
C HIS A 184 0.97 -8.81 7.09
N GLU A 185 1.70 -8.47 6.02
CA GLU A 185 1.70 -9.21 4.76
C GLU A 185 2.17 -10.66 4.92
N ALA A 186 3.25 -10.89 5.68
CA ALA A 186 3.78 -12.24 5.90
C ALA A 186 2.81 -13.12 6.70
N HIS A 187 2.17 -12.56 7.72
CA HIS A 187 1.19 -13.27 8.53
C HIS A 187 -0.09 -13.58 7.74
N GLU A 188 -0.58 -12.61 6.97
CA GLU A 188 -1.77 -12.76 6.14
C GLU A 188 -1.55 -13.87 5.09
N ARG A 189 -0.43 -13.80 4.38
CA ARG A 189 -0.04 -14.80 3.37
C ARG A 189 0.05 -16.20 3.97
N TYR A 190 0.65 -16.32 5.15
CA TYR A 190 0.77 -17.60 5.84
C TYR A 190 -0.60 -18.22 6.14
N LEU A 191 -1.52 -17.43 6.72
CA LEU A 191 -2.87 -17.88 7.03
C LEU A 191 -3.66 -18.24 5.77
N MET A 192 -3.61 -17.41 4.73
CA MET A 192 -4.27 -17.73 3.45
C MET A 192 -3.69 -19.00 2.81
N SER A 193 -2.38 -19.24 2.94
CA SER A 193 -1.73 -20.49 2.49
C SER A 193 -2.17 -21.72 3.28
N LYS A 194 -2.71 -21.52 4.49
CA LYS A 194 -3.32 -22.56 5.33
C LYS A 194 -4.82 -22.76 5.06
N GLY A 195 -5.41 -22.00 4.14
CA GLY A 195 -6.82 -22.09 3.77
C GLY A 195 -7.76 -21.14 4.53
N PHE A 196 -7.23 -20.18 5.29
CA PHE A 196 -8.05 -19.13 5.90
C PHE A 196 -8.58 -18.18 4.82
N THR A 197 -9.77 -17.61 5.07
CA THR A 197 -10.31 -16.57 4.18
C THR A 197 -9.47 -15.30 4.29
N TYR A 198 -9.48 -14.47 3.24
CA TYR A 198 -8.84 -13.16 3.27
C TYR A 198 -9.30 -12.33 4.47
N ARG A 199 -10.61 -12.30 4.75
CA ARG A 199 -11.18 -11.53 5.87
C ARG A 199 -10.59 -11.96 7.22
N ASP A 200 -10.51 -13.26 7.47
CA ASP A 200 -10.01 -13.78 8.75
C ASP A 200 -8.50 -13.55 8.89
N ALA A 201 -7.76 -13.77 7.80
CA ALA A 201 -6.32 -13.55 7.73
C ALA A 201 -5.99 -12.06 7.96
N HIS A 202 -6.65 -11.17 7.22
CA HIS A 202 -6.46 -9.71 7.29
C HIS A 202 -6.78 -9.15 8.68
N ALA A 203 -7.89 -9.60 9.29
CA ALA A 203 -8.26 -9.18 10.64
C ALA A 203 -7.23 -9.67 11.69
N SER A 204 -6.64 -10.85 11.50
CA SER A 204 -5.54 -11.34 12.35
C SER A 204 -4.27 -10.52 12.19
N SER A 205 -3.91 -10.21 10.94
CA SER A 205 -2.74 -9.39 10.60
C SER A 205 -2.85 -7.96 11.14
N SER A 206 -4.02 -7.35 11.05
CA SER A 206 -4.28 -6.03 11.62
C SER A 206 -4.07 -6.00 13.15
N ARG A 207 -4.50 -7.06 13.85
CA ARG A 207 -4.32 -7.17 15.32
C ARG A 207 -2.85 -7.32 15.70
N ILE A 208 -2.09 -8.15 14.98
CA ILE A 208 -0.67 -8.33 15.28
C ILE A 208 0.13 -7.06 14.94
N GLU A 209 -0.21 -6.36 13.85
CA GLU A 209 0.40 -5.08 13.53
C GLU A 209 0.13 -4.04 14.63
N HIS A 210 -1.13 -3.86 15.04
CA HIS A 210 -1.50 -2.92 16.08
C HIS A 210 -0.75 -3.18 17.40
N LYS A 211 -0.59 -4.46 17.77
CA LYS A 211 0.20 -4.87 18.93
C LYS A 211 1.65 -4.37 18.85
N TYR A 212 2.31 -4.53 17.70
CA TYR A 212 3.72 -4.10 17.56
C TYR A 212 3.87 -2.61 17.26
N ARG A 213 2.83 -1.96 16.73
CA ARG A 213 2.75 -0.51 16.57
C ARG A 213 2.76 0.19 17.94
N THR A 214 2.02 -0.34 18.91
CA THR A 214 1.95 0.17 20.29
C THR A 214 3.15 -0.25 21.14
N ASN A 215 3.72 -1.44 20.92
CA ASN A 215 4.92 -1.91 21.60
C ASN A 215 5.85 -2.67 20.65
N LYS A 216 6.95 -2.02 20.23
CA LYS A 216 7.90 -2.58 19.25
C LYS A 216 8.79 -3.69 19.78
N ILE A 217 8.75 -4.00 21.08
CA ILE A 217 9.54 -5.09 21.68
C ILE A 217 9.11 -6.42 21.05
N GLY A 218 10.05 -7.13 20.43
CA GLY A 218 9.80 -8.44 19.82
C GLY A 218 9.34 -8.40 18.35
N LEU A 219 9.26 -7.22 17.73
CA LEU A 219 8.81 -7.09 16.32
C LEU A 219 9.70 -7.86 15.36
N ASP A 220 11.02 -7.78 15.52
CA ASP A 220 11.96 -8.46 14.63
C ASP A 220 11.88 -9.99 14.76
N GLU A 221 11.67 -10.50 15.98
CA GLU A 221 11.46 -11.92 16.25
C GLU A 221 10.14 -12.42 15.65
N ALA A 222 9.07 -11.65 15.82
CA ALA A 222 7.76 -11.98 15.25
C ALA A 222 7.81 -12.01 13.72
N LEU A 223 8.42 -10.99 13.10
CA LEU A 223 8.58 -10.92 11.66
C LEU A 223 9.42 -12.09 11.14
N LYS A 224 10.58 -12.38 11.75
CA LYS A 224 11.41 -13.54 11.36
C LYS A 224 10.64 -14.85 11.46
N LYS A 225 9.78 -15.00 12.48
CA LYS A 225 8.94 -16.19 12.63
C LYS A 225 7.94 -16.33 11.48
N GLU A 226 7.24 -15.26 11.10
CA GLU A 226 6.27 -15.31 10.00
C GLU A 226 6.94 -15.54 8.63
N ILE A 227 8.12 -14.97 8.39
CA ILE A 227 8.93 -15.28 7.20
C ILE A 227 9.30 -16.78 7.17
N LEU A 228 9.84 -17.31 8.28
CA LEU A 228 10.21 -18.72 8.39
C LEU A 228 9.02 -19.67 8.21
N ASN A 229 7.83 -19.28 8.71
CA ASN A 229 6.61 -20.04 8.53
C ASN A 229 6.22 -20.17 7.06
N ASN A 230 6.31 -19.08 6.29
CA ASN A 230 6.08 -19.08 4.86
C ASN A 230 7.13 -19.91 4.11
N ASP A 231 8.42 -19.73 4.43
CA ASP A 231 9.50 -20.50 3.79
C ASP A 231 9.32 -22.01 3.97
N LYS A 232 8.96 -22.45 5.18
CA LYS A 232 8.67 -23.87 5.46
C LYS A 232 7.50 -24.40 4.65
N LEU A 233 6.44 -23.60 4.48
CA LEU A 233 5.30 -23.99 3.64
C LEU A 233 5.71 -24.12 2.17
N ILE A 234 6.41 -23.13 1.64
CA ILE A 234 6.85 -23.12 0.24
C ILE A 234 7.79 -24.28 -0.03
N LYS A 235 8.78 -24.50 0.85
CA LYS A 235 9.71 -25.62 0.74
C LYS A 235 8.98 -26.96 0.70
N LYS A 236 8.00 -27.17 1.59
CA LYS A 236 7.18 -28.38 1.59
C LYS A 236 6.38 -28.54 0.29
N GLU A 237 5.79 -27.47 -0.24
CA GLU A 237 5.09 -27.51 -1.53
C GLU A 237 6.03 -27.90 -2.67
N THR A 238 7.26 -27.38 -2.68
CA THR A 238 8.25 -27.70 -3.72
C THR A 238 8.74 -29.15 -3.62
N GLU A 239 8.97 -29.67 -2.41
CA GLU A 239 9.43 -31.05 -2.20
C GLU A 239 8.36 -32.08 -2.55
N VAL A 240 7.09 -31.81 -2.23
CA VAL A 240 5.97 -32.70 -2.58
C VAL A 240 5.70 -32.70 -4.09
N GLY A 241 5.97 -31.58 -4.78
CA GLY A 241 5.85 -31.50 -6.24
C GLY A 241 6.83 -32.39 -7.02
N TYR A 242 7.96 -32.78 -6.42
CA TYR A 242 8.95 -33.68 -7.04
C TYR A 242 8.61 -35.18 -6.90
N LEU A 243 7.65 -35.57 -6.05
CA LEU A 243 7.28 -36.97 -5.82
C LEU A 243 6.21 -37.50 -6.79
N HIS A 244 5.75 -36.67 -7.74
CA HIS A 244 4.70 -37.02 -8.71
C HIS A 244 5.15 -37.00 -10.18
N TYR A 245 6.46 -37.09 -10.44
CA TYR A 245 7.03 -37.31 -11.78
C TYR A 245 7.81 -38.62 -11.83
#